data_AF-A0A3G2C7G8-F1
#
_entry.id   AF-A0A3G2C7G8-F1
#
_cell.length_a   1.000
_cell.length_b   1.000
_cell.length_c   1.000
_cell.angle_alpha   90.00
_cell.angle_beta   90.00
_cell.angle_gamma   90.00
#
_symmetry.space_group_name_H-M   'P 1'
#
loop_
_entity.id
_entity.type
_entity.pdbx_description
1 polymer ?
#
loop_
_entity_poly.entity_id
_entity_poly.type
_entity_poly.pdbx_seq_one_letter_code
_entity_poly.pdbx_strand_id
1 'polypeptide(L)'
;MKLILTLFTCLFVTGCAYAQNFSDYFTNKTLRIDYLFTGNADKQSICLDELSELPVWAGRRHHLSELPLEGNGQIVMRDVASGK
;
A
#
# COMPACT_ATOMS: atom_id res chain seq x y z
N MET A 1 -14.13 39.59 -10.62
CA MET A 1 -14.84 38.89 -9.52
C MET A 1 -15.01 37.39 -9.79
N LYS A 2 -15.56 36.97 -10.94
CA LYS A 2 -15.73 35.54 -11.28
C LYS A 2 -14.42 34.74 -11.29
N LEU A 3 -13.35 35.27 -11.89
CA LEU A 3 -12.02 34.62 -11.94
C LEU A 3 -11.40 34.37 -10.56
N ILE A 4 -11.51 35.35 -9.65
CA ILE A 4 -10.98 35.26 -8.28
C ILE A 4 -11.76 34.20 -7.49
N LEU A 5 -13.07 34.14 -7.68
CA LEU A 5 -13.91 33.13 -7.04
C LEU A 5 -13.56 31.72 -7.55
N THR A 6 -13.42 31.53 -8.86
CA THR A 6 -13.00 30.24 -9.44
C THR A 6 -11.62 29.80 -8.95
N LEU A 7 -10.67 30.73 -8.81
CA LEU A 7 -9.33 30.42 -8.31
C LEU A 7 -9.35 29.98 -6.84
N PHE A 8 -10.18 30.63 -6.01
CA PHE A 8 -10.39 30.24 -4.60
C PHE A 8 -11.05 28.86 -4.48
N THR A 9 -12.02 28.54 -5.35
CA THR A 9 -12.68 27.22 -5.35
C THR A 9 -11.71 26.11 -5.75
N CYS A 10 -10.84 26.33 -6.75
CA CYS A 10 -9.81 25.35 -7.11
C CYS A 10 -8.80 25.10 -5.99
N LEU A 11 -8.38 26.14 -5.26
CA LEU A 11 -7.42 26.01 -4.16
C LEU A 11 -7.96 25.17 -2.99
N PHE A 12 -9.26 25.30 -2.70
CA PHE A 12 -9.92 24.53 -1.64
C PHE A 12 -9.99 23.03 -1.96
N VAL A 13 -10.23 22.66 -3.23
CA VAL A 13 -10.34 21.24 -3.64
C VAL A 13 -9.00 20.52 -3.52
N THR A 14 -7.87 21.19 -3.78
CA THR A 14 -6.53 20.59 -3.65
C THR A 14 -6.10 20.34 -2.20
N GLY A 15 -6.64 21.09 -1.23
CA GLY A 15 -6.29 20.95 0.19
C GLY A 15 -6.92 19.73 0.88
N CYS A 16 -7.94 19.11 0.26
CA CYS A 16 -8.66 17.97 0.82
C CYS A 16 -8.12 16.61 0.33
N ALA A 17 -7.04 16.59 -0.46
CA ALA A 17 -6.42 15.36 -0.91
C ALA A 17 -5.66 14.69 0.25
N TYR A 18 -6.35 13.81 0.97
CA TYR A 18 -5.73 12.96 1.99
C TYR A 18 -5.08 11.74 1.33
N ALA A 19 -3.77 11.80 1.14
CA ALA A 19 -2.97 10.63 0.82
C ALA A 19 -2.65 9.83 2.10
N GLN A 20 -2.56 8.50 2.00
CA GLN A 20 -2.14 7.67 3.12
C GLN A 20 -0.74 8.08 3.58
N ASN A 21 -0.56 8.40 4.86
CA ASN A 21 0.75 8.59 5.43
C ASN A 21 1.30 7.25 5.91
N PHE A 22 2.58 6.99 5.57
CA PHE A 22 3.28 5.79 5.99
C PHE A 22 3.23 5.58 7.52
N SER A 23 3.43 6.65 8.30
CA SER A 23 3.51 6.58 9.77
C SER A 23 2.19 6.26 10.45
N ASP A 24 1.07 6.32 9.74
CA ASP A 24 -0.25 6.01 10.32
C ASP A 24 -0.40 4.51 10.60
N TYR A 25 0.31 3.66 9.83
CA TYR A 25 0.19 2.19 9.90
C TYR A 25 1.54 1.47 10.04
N PHE A 26 2.65 2.11 9.65
CA PHE A 26 3.94 1.44 9.53
C PHE A 26 5.06 2.12 10.33
N THR A 27 5.95 1.29 10.89
CA THR A 27 7.23 1.73 11.45
C THR A 27 8.34 1.68 10.37
N ASN A 28 9.48 2.34 10.60
CA ASN A 28 10.62 2.31 9.69
C ASN A 28 11.41 0.98 9.79
N LYS A 29 10.73 -0.15 9.64
CA LYS A 29 11.29 -1.51 9.59
C LYS A 29 10.55 -2.32 8.53
N THR A 30 11.12 -3.43 8.09
CA THR A 30 10.49 -4.29 7.08
C THR A 30 10.01 -5.59 7.71
N LEU A 31 8.73 -5.91 7.52
CA LEU A 31 8.22 -7.27 7.68
C LEU A 31 8.50 -8.04 6.39
N ARG A 32 9.49 -8.92 6.42
CA ARG A 32 9.76 -9.87 5.33
C ARG A 32 8.93 -11.12 5.56
N ILE A 33 8.21 -11.55 4.53
CA ILE A 33 7.33 -12.71 4.56
C ILE A 33 7.79 -13.68 3.49
N ASP A 34 8.22 -14.87 3.91
CA ASP A 34 8.66 -15.91 3.01
C ASP A 34 7.52 -16.92 2.81
N TYR A 35 7.19 -17.20 1.55
CA TYR A 35 6.10 -18.10 1.15
C TYR A 35 6.63 -19.25 0.30
N LEU A 36 6.00 -20.41 0.41
CA LEU A 36 6.19 -21.52 -0.52
C LEU A 36 5.02 -21.55 -1.51
N PHE A 37 5.35 -21.39 -2.79
CA PHE A 37 4.39 -21.59 -3.88
C PHE A 37 4.48 -23.05 -4.33
N THR A 38 3.39 -23.78 -4.14
CA THR A 38 3.34 -25.22 -4.39
C THR A 38 2.24 -25.54 -5.39
N GLY A 39 2.43 -26.60 -6.16
CA GLY A 39 1.41 -27.02 -7.12
C GLY A 39 1.97 -27.72 -8.35
N ASN A 40 1.07 -27.97 -9.28
CA ASN A 40 1.32 -28.50 -10.61
C ASN A 40 0.34 -27.83 -11.61
N ALA A 41 0.19 -28.39 -12.81
CA ALA A 41 -0.69 -27.85 -13.83
C ALA A 41 -2.17 -27.81 -13.39
N ASP A 42 -2.60 -28.74 -12.54
CA ASP A 42 -4.01 -28.92 -12.16
C ASP A 42 -4.38 -28.13 -10.90
N LYS A 43 -3.42 -27.86 -10.00
CA LYS A 43 -3.69 -27.16 -8.73
C LYS A 43 -2.49 -26.40 -8.21
N GLN A 44 -2.73 -25.20 -7.66
CA GLN A 44 -1.73 -24.37 -7.01
C GLN A 44 -2.16 -24.00 -5.58
N SER A 45 -1.19 -23.75 -4.69
CA SER A 45 -1.40 -23.40 -3.28
C SER A 45 -0.24 -22.56 -2.76
N ILE A 46 -0.50 -21.73 -1.75
CA ILE A 46 0.48 -20.86 -1.12
C ILE A 46 0.43 -21.13 0.39
N CYS A 47 1.59 -21.37 1.00
CA CYS A 47 1.72 -21.47 2.47
C CYS A 47 2.82 -20.54 2.99
N LEU A 48 2.65 -20.07 4.22
CA LEU A 48 3.64 -19.28 4.94
C LEU A 48 4.79 -20.18 5.39
N ASP A 49 6.02 -19.75 5.15
CA ASP A 49 7.23 -20.40 5.64
C ASP A 49 7.73 -19.68 6.92
N GLU A 50 8.12 -18.42 6.77
CA GLU A 50 8.74 -17.65 7.86
C GLU A 50 8.36 -16.16 7.82
N LEU A 51 8.39 -15.53 9.00
CA LEU A 51 8.28 -14.08 9.19
C LEU A 51 9.58 -13.55 9.80
N SER A 52 10.14 -12.51 9.20
CA SER A 52 11.38 -11.88 9.64
C SER A 52 11.25 -10.36 9.72
N GLU A 53 11.95 -9.75 10.68
CA GLU A 53 12.06 -8.29 10.82
C GLU A 53 13.42 -7.80 10.31
N LEU A 54 13.43 -6.81 9.42
CA LEU A 54 14.65 -6.10 9.02
C LEU A 54 14.68 -4.70 9.63
N PRO A 55 15.86 -4.15 9.96
CA PRO A 55 16.00 -2.95 10.78
C PRO A 55 15.51 -1.65 10.12
N VAL A 56 15.30 -1.63 8.79
CA VAL A 56 14.87 -0.43 8.05
C VAL A 56 13.81 -0.77 6.99
N TRP A 57 12.95 0.20 6.64
CA TRP A 57 12.07 0.14 5.47
C TRP A 57 12.69 0.91 4.30
N ALA A 58 13.14 0.17 3.28
CA ALA A 58 13.70 0.74 2.06
C ALA A 58 12.68 0.91 0.91
N GLY A 59 11.42 0.51 1.14
CA GLY A 59 10.37 0.55 0.13
C GLY A 59 9.68 1.91 -0.02
N ARG A 60 8.57 1.92 -0.77
CA ARG A 60 7.77 3.13 -1.01
C ARG A 60 7.17 3.72 0.27
N ARG A 61 7.03 5.05 0.30
CA ARG A 61 6.32 5.80 1.38
C ARG A 61 5.07 6.53 0.87
N HIS A 62 4.84 6.48 -0.43
CA HIS A 62 3.72 7.10 -1.14
C HIS A 62 3.10 6.06 -2.09
N HIS A 63 1.88 6.31 -2.57
CA HIS A 63 1.11 5.36 -3.39
C HIS A 63 1.05 3.97 -2.72
N LEU A 64 0.82 3.96 -1.39
CA LEU A 64 0.93 2.76 -0.55
C LEU A 64 -0.14 1.72 -0.87
N SER A 65 -1.33 2.15 -1.30
CA SER A 65 -2.48 1.31 -1.64
C SER A 65 -2.71 1.16 -3.16
N GLU A 66 -1.76 1.57 -3.98
CA GLU A 66 -1.87 1.58 -5.45
C GLU A 66 -0.88 0.60 -6.08
N LEU A 67 -1.26 0.06 -7.25
CA LEU A 67 -0.41 -0.79 -8.07
C LEU A 67 0.01 -0.05 -9.33
N PRO A 68 1.30 0.02 -9.67
CA PRO A 68 1.74 0.60 -10.93
C PRO A 68 1.38 -0.30 -12.13
N LEU A 69 1.23 -1.62 -11.90
CA LEU A 69 0.88 -2.65 -12.87
C LEU A 69 0.14 -3.79 -12.16
N GLU A 70 -0.70 -4.54 -12.90
CA GLU A 70 -1.49 -5.65 -12.35
C GLU A 70 -0.63 -6.84 -11.88
N GLY A 71 0.34 -7.25 -12.70
CA GLY A 71 1.18 -8.43 -12.46
C GLY A 71 0.41 -9.76 -12.48
N ASN A 72 1.13 -10.88 -12.39
CA ASN A 72 0.53 -12.22 -12.31
C ASN A 72 0.25 -12.69 -10.87
N GLY A 73 0.57 -11.85 -9.88
CA GLY A 73 0.40 -12.12 -8.46
C GLY A 73 0.44 -10.81 -7.68
N GLN A 74 -0.41 -10.70 -6.67
CA GLN A 74 -0.61 -9.46 -5.91
C GLN A 74 -0.56 -9.76 -4.42
N ILE A 75 0.06 -8.85 -3.65
CA ILE A 75 0.08 -8.89 -2.18
C ILE A 75 -0.63 -7.62 -1.70
N VAL A 76 -1.70 -7.81 -0.92
CA VAL A 76 -2.48 -6.72 -0.32
C VAL A 76 -2.41 -6.85 1.18
N MET A 77 -1.93 -5.80 1.85
CA MET A 77 -1.88 -5.70 3.32
C MET A 77 -3.00 -4.80 3.79
N ARG A 78 -3.74 -5.24 4.80
CA ARG A 78 -4.86 -4.51 5.38
C ARG A 78 -4.69 -4.35 6.89
N ASP A 79 -5.14 -3.21 7.40
CA ASP A 79 -5.30 -3.03 8.84
C ASP A 79 -6.44 -3.91 9.37
N VAL A 80 -6.18 -4.65 10.44
CA VAL A 80 -7.14 -5.62 10.99
C VAL A 80 -8.35 -4.92 11.60
N ALA A 81 -8.16 -3.75 12.22
CA ALA A 81 -9.24 -3.07 12.94
C ALA A 81 -10.23 -2.36 11.99
N SER A 82 -9.71 -1.68 10.97
CA SER A 82 -10.51 -0.91 10.03
C SER A 82 -10.81 -1.63 8.71
N GLY A 83 -10.11 -2.72 8.41
CA GLY A 83 -10.22 -3.46 7.15
C GLY A 83 -9.69 -2.70 5.93
N LYS A 84 -9.11 -1.52 6.14
CA LYS A 84 -8.51 -0.69 5.10
C LYS A 84 -7.30 -1.40 4.51
#